data_AF-V2V4J0-F1
#
_entry.id   AF-V2V4J0-F1
#
_cell.length_a   1.000
_cell.length_b   1.000
_cell.length_c   1.000
_cell.angle_alpha   90.00
_cell.angle_beta   90.00
_cell.angle_gamma   90.00
#
_symmetry.space_group_name_H-M   'P 1'
#
loop_
_entity.id
_entity.type
_entity.pdbx_description
1 polymer ?
#
loop_
_entity_poly.entity_id
_entity_poly.type
_entity_poly.pdbx_seq_one_letter_code
_entity_poly.pdbx_strand_id
1 'polypeptide(L)'
;MHLLQAIVVGVLGSFSLSAWACSDLPNICEMNAQHHQQMQDYGREAAEAYYWQQQEQYEAQASYPDYSSDDPMQTRLQVATGMLDLTAQKNQQAVTLTQDPRYDRYINGGWDFFQDNQNPKKGEYCAAFFWKKESLIKVSGPGGEYQGAILTFWGENIPQPKKTETIQVTLKQSTGEAQTVRVFNYKLPNYQYAAISFAIPSAQALFDNMLEKEHFIIEKDGKKIVEAEWQDGLKARDQLKNCVTGNKI
;
A
#
# COMPACT_ATOMS: atom_id res chain seq x y z
N MET A 1 -6.55 64.69 -38.58
CA MET A 1 -7.41 64.46 -37.40
C MET A 1 -7.84 63.00 -37.40
N HIS A 2 -7.42 62.25 -36.38
CA HIS A 2 -7.80 60.89 -35.91
C HIS A 2 -7.91 59.71 -36.91
N LEU A 3 -7.04 58.69 -36.86
CA LEU A 3 -6.97 57.52 -35.95
C LEU A 3 -8.17 56.56 -36.06
N LEU A 4 -7.92 55.33 -36.55
CA LEU A 4 -8.61 54.11 -36.12
C LEU A 4 -7.80 52.85 -36.50
N GLN A 5 -7.49 52.07 -35.47
CA GLN A 5 -6.90 50.72 -35.48
C GLN A 5 -8.01 49.66 -35.65
N ALA A 6 -7.68 48.48 -36.20
CA ALA A 6 -8.16 47.16 -35.73
C ALA A 6 -7.46 46.03 -36.54
N ILE A 7 -6.51 45.29 -35.93
CA ILE A 7 -6.67 43.96 -35.30
C ILE A 7 -6.73 42.81 -36.33
N VAL A 8 -5.58 42.13 -36.47
CA VAL A 8 -5.48 40.78 -37.05
C VAL A 8 -5.49 39.79 -35.89
N VAL A 9 -6.53 38.96 -35.82
CA VAL A 9 -6.62 37.82 -34.88
C VAL A 9 -5.83 36.66 -35.48
N GLY A 10 -4.67 36.37 -34.91
CA GLY A 10 -3.88 35.17 -35.21
C GLY A 10 -4.33 34.01 -34.30
N VAL A 11 -4.74 32.91 -34.92
CA VAL A 11 -5.12 31.66 -34.27
C VAL A 11 -3.91 31.05 -33.57
N LEU A 12 -3.93 30.99 -32.23
CA LEU A 12 -2.96 30.24 -31.43
C LEU A 12 -3.31 28.76 -31.48
N GLY A 13 -2.42 27.98 -32.10
CA GLY A 13 -2.43 26.52 -32.01
C GLY A 13 -2.14 26.08 -30.58
N SER A 14 -2.97 25.16 -30.09
CA SER A 14 -2.89 24.52 -28.78
C SER A 14 -1.64 23.61 -28.71
N PHE A 15 -0.48 24.19 -28.40
CA PHE A 15 0.67 23.42 -27.94
C PHE A 15 0.52 23.15 -26.43
N SER A 16 0.64 21.87 -26.08
CA SER A 16 0.73 21.34 -24.73
C SER A 16 1.80 22.06 -23.88
N LEU A 17 1.36 22.94 -22.99
CA LEU A 17 2.20 23.73 -22.06
C LEU A 17 2.50 22.98 -20.74
N SER A 18 2.96 21.72 -20.82
CA SER A 18 3.36 20.96 -19.62
C SER A 18 4.87 20.68 -19.51
N ALA A 19 5.70 21.23 -20.39
CA ALA A 19 7.16 21.08 -20.32
C ALA A 19 7.95 22.41 -20.20
N TRP A 20 7.26 23.56 -20.17
CA TRP A 20 7.90 24.89 -20.17
C TRP A 20 7.81 25.64 -18.82
N ALA A 21 7.42 24.96 -17.74
CA ALA A 21 7.40 25.57 -16.40
C ALA A 21 8.72 25.37 -15.62
N CYS A 22 9.66 24.57 -16.15
CA CYS A 22 10.91 24.20 -15.46
C CYS A 22 12.18 24.82 -16.06
N SER A 23 12.09 25.79 -16.99
CA SER A 23 13.27 26.29 -17.70
C SER A 23 13.97 27.48 -17.04
N ASP A 24 13.33 28.23 -16.14
CA ASP A 24 13.82 29.59 -15.84
C ASP A 24 14.37 29.81 -14.42
N LEU A 25 14.24 28.87 -13.48
CA LEU A 25 14.82 29.00 -12.13
C LEU A 25 15.23 27.63 -11.55
N PRO A 26 16.53 27.25 -11.60
CA PRO A 26 17.03 25.98 -11.05
C PRO A 26 16.64 25.76 -9.58
N ASN A 27 16.59 26.85 -8.81
CA ASN A 27 16.28 26.85 -7.38
C ASN A 27 14.84 26.39 -7.06
N ILE A 28 13.87 26.59 -7.96
CA ILE A 28 12.47 26.19 -7.69
C ILE A 28 12.27 24.69 -7.91
N CYS A 29 12.92 24.10 -8.91
CA CYS A 29 12.85 22.66 -9.15
C CYS A 29 13.58 21.88 -8.05
N GLU A 30 14.75 22.36 -7.62
CA GLU A 30 15.51 21.77 -6.53
C GLU A 30 14.78 21.93 -5.19
N MET A 31 14.20 23.10 -4.91
CA MET A 31 13.39 23.31 -3.71
C MET A 31 12.11 22.46 -3.70
N ASN A 32 11.43 22.28 -4.83
CA ASN A 32 10.27 21.39 -4.93
C ASN A 32 10.67 19.92 -4.74
N ALA A 33 11.81 19.49 -5.29
CA ALA A 33 12.32 18.14 -5.10
C ALA A 33 12.75 17.90 -3.64
N GLN A 34 13.43 18.87 -3.02
CA GLN A 34 13.80 18.82 -1.60
C GLN A 34 12.57 18.82 -0.69
N HIS A 35 11.57 19.66 -0.99
CA HIS A 35 10.31 19.69 -0.25
C HIS A 35 9.56 18.36 -0.38
N HIS A 36 9.50 17.79 -1.60
CA HIS A 36 8.95 16.46 -1.81
C HIS A 36 9.70 15.41 -0.99
N GLN A 37 11.04 15.42 -1.01
CA GLN A 37 11.85 14.50 -0.22
C GLN A 37 11.62 14.65 1.29
N GLN A 38 11.55 15.88 1.79
CA GLN A 38 11.26 16.17 3.19
C GLN A 38 9.89 15.65 3.62
N MET A 39 8.87 15.78 2.78
CA MET A 39 7.54 15.23 3.04
C MET A 39 7.53 13.70 3.07
N GLN A 40 8.34 13.06 2.21
CA GLN A 40 8.53 11.60 2.25
C GLN A 40 9.25 11.15 3.53
N ASP A 41 10.27 11.90 3.96
CA ASP A 41 11.01 11.62 5.20
C ASP A 41 10.11 11.75 6.43
N TYR A 42 9.27 12.79 6.49
CA TYR A 42 8.28 12.96 7.56
C TYR A 42 7.23 11.84 7.56
N GLY A 43 6.72 11.48 6.38
CA GLY A 43 5.79 10.36 6.22
C GLY A 43 6.38 9.04 6.69
N ARG A 44 7.68 8.83 6.45
CA ARG A 44 8.44 7.67 6.97
C ARG A 44 8.55 7.72 8.49
N GLU A 45 9.01 8.82 9.08
CA GLU A 45 9.17 8.93 10.55
C GLU A 45 7.84 8.73 11.28
N ALA A 46 6.76 9.29 10.76
CA ALA A 46 5.44 9.13 11.34
C ALA A 46 4.90 7.69 11.18
N ALA A 47 5.22 7.03 10.06
CA ALA A 47 4.92 5.61 9.90
C ALA A 47 5.76 4.72 10.84
N GLU A 48 7.04 5.03 11.04
CA GLU A 48 7.90 4.35 12.02
C GLU A 48 7.27 4.42 13.42
N ALA A 49 6.83 5.61 13.84
CA ALA A 49 6.17 5.80 15.13
C ALA A 49 4.87 4.97 15.26
N TYR A 50 4.04 4.98 14.22
CA TYR A 50 2.83 4.14 14.14
C TYR A 50 3.16 2.65 14.30
N TYR A 51 4.19 2.17 13.60
CA TYR A 51 4.63 0.78 13.68
C TYR A 51 5.17 0.40 15.06
N TRP A 52 6.00 1.25 15.66
CA TRP A 52 6.51 1.01 17.00
C TRP A 52 5.39 0.96 18.03
N GLN A 53 4.42 1.87 17.94
CA GLN A 53 3.23 1.82 18.78
C GLN A 53 2.46 0.50 18.62
N GLN A 54 2.28 0.04 17.38
CA GLN A 54 1.59 -1.23 17.10
C GLN A 54 2.40 -2.43 17.63
N GLN A 55 3.73 -2.41 17.49
CA GLN A 55 4.61 -3.45 17.99
C GLN A 55 4.63 -3.50 19.52
N GLU A 56 4.70 -2.35 20.21
CA GLU A 56 4.60 -2.28 21.67
C GLU A 56 3.26 -2.83 22.15
N GLN A 57 2.16 -2.56 21.44
CA GLN A 57 0.86 -3.17 21.72
C GLN A 57 0.92 -4.69 21.59
N TYR A 58 1.50 -5.22 20.50
CA TYR A 58 1.68 -6.66 20.35
C TYR A 58 2.55 -7.28 21.45
N GLU A 59 3.66 -6.64 21.81
CA GLU A 59 4.59 -7.14 22.83
C GLU A 59 3.98 -7.11 24.23
N ALA A 60 3.28 -6.03 24.59
CA ALA A 60 2.57 -5.92 25.86
C ALA A 60 1.45 -6.96 25.96
N GLN A 61 0.75 -7.24 24.85
CA GLN A 61 -0.39 -8.15 24.82
C GLN A 61 0.04 -9.63 24.70
N ALA A 62 1.22 -9.92 24.16
CA ALA A 62 1.85 -11.24 24.16
C ALA A 62 2.26 -11.74 25.57
N SER A 63 2.25 -10.88 26.59
CA SER A 63 2.58 -11.24 27.97
C SER A 63 1.46 -12.03 28.70
N TYR A 64 0.30 -12.27 28.08
CA TYR A 64 -0.82 -13.03 28.68
C TYR A 64 -1.12 -14.33 27.88
N PRO A 65 -1.17 -15.51 28.53
CA PRO A 65 -1.15 -16.81 27.84
C PRO A 65 -2.51 -17.33 27.29
N ASP A 66 -3.59 -16.54 27.31
CA ASP A 66 -4.90 -16.93 26.78
C ASP A 66 -5.28 -16.01 25.62
N TYR A 67 -4.80 -16.31 24.41
CA TYR A 67 -4.90 -15.44 23.24
C TYR A 67 -6.02 -15.92 22.30
N SER A 68 -7.19 -15.28 22.38
CA SER A 68 -8.13 -15.20 21.26
C SER A 68 -7.56 -14.18 20.26
N SER A 69 -7.31 -14.64 19.03
CA SER A 69 -6.77 -13.87 17.91
C SER A 69 -7.78 -12.83 17.39
N ASP A 70 -7.90 -11.70 18.08
CA ASP A 70 -8.77 -10.58 17.67
C ASP A 70 -8.05 -9.56 16.76
N ASP A 71 -6.88 -9.90 16.18
CA ASP A 71 -6.27 -9.10 15.09
C ASP A 71 -7.04 -9.35 13.77
N PRO A 72 -7.76 -8.35 13.23
CA PRO A 72 -8.52 -8.49 12.01
C PRO A 72 -7.64 -8.87 10.80
N MET A 73 -6.41 -8.39 10.74
CA MET A 73 -5.49 -8.68 9.64
C MET A 73 -4.90 -10.08 9.77
N GLN A 74 -4.48 -10.50 10.98
CA GLN A 74 -3.93 -11.84 11.18
C GLN A 74 -4.89 -12.93 10.70
N THR A 75 -6.17 -12.82 11.07
CA THR A 75 -7.20 -13.79 10.68
C THR A 75 -7.37 -13.85 9.16
N ARG A 76 -7.41 -12.69 8.49
CA ARG A 76 -7.53 -12.62 7.02
C ARG A 76 -6.30 -13.18 6.31
N LEU A 77 -5.11 -12.86 6.82
CA LEU A 77 -3.88 -13.37 6.26
C LEU A 77 -3.79 -14.88 6.39
N GLN A 78 -4.12 -15.45 7.56
CA GLN A 78 -4.14 -16.90 7.78
C GLN A 78 -5.09 -17.63 6.83
N VAL A 79 -6.25 -17.03 6.51
CA VAL A 79 -7.15 -17.57 5.50
C VAL A 79 -6.48 -17.60 4.12
N ALA A 80 -5.85 -16.49 3.72
CA ALA A 80 -5.19 -16.39 2.42
C ALA A 80 -3.98 -17.33 2.30
N THR A 81 -3.11 -17.38 3.32
CA THR A 81 -1.91 -18.23 3.30
C THR A 81 -2.24 -19.71 3.51
N GLY A 82 -3.30 -20.04 4.26
CA GLY A 82 -3.81 -21.40 4.32
C GLY A 82 -4.26 -21.93 2.96
N MET A 83 -4.89 -21.09 2.13
CA MET A 83 -5.22 -21.46 0.75
C MET A 83 -3.97 -21.67 -0.11
N LEU A 84 -2.94 -20.84 0.06
CA LEU A 84 -1.65 -21.03 -0.61
C LEU A 84 -1.03 -22.39 -0.26
N ASP A 85 -0.96 -22.73 1.02
CA ASP A 85 -0.39 -24.00 1.48
C ASP A 85 -1.18 -25.21 0.93
N LEU A 86 -2.51 -25.16 0.98
CA LEU A 86 -3.36 -26.21 0.40
C LEU A 86 -3.11 -26.40 -1.09
N THR A 87 -2.90 -25.30 -1.83
CA THR A 87 -2.62 -25.37 -3.28
C THR A 87 -1.20 -25.85 -3.59
N ALA A 88 -0.21 -25.54 -2.75
CA ALA A 88 1.18 -25.95 -2.90
C ALA A 88 1.38 -27.45 -2.64
N GLN A 89 0.58 -28.05 -1.76
CA GLN A 89 0.73 -29.46 -1.37
C GLN A 89 0.35 -30.48 -2.47
N LYS A 90 -0.25 -30.06 -3.59
CA LYS A 90 -0.49 -30.73 -4.90
C LYS A 90 -0.82 -32.23 -5.00
N ASN A 91 -0.96 -32.99 -3.92
CA ASN A 91 -1.15 -34.44 -3.97
C ASN A 91 -2.45 -34.82 -3.25
N GLN A 92 -3.43 -35.25 -4.07
CA GLN A 92 -4.67 -36.00 -3.75
C GLN A 92 -5.99 -35.24 -3.52
N GLN A 93 -6.04 -33.90 -3.56
CA GLN A 93 -7.29 -33.17 -3.24
C GLN A 93 -7.72 -32.09 -4.25
N ALA A 94 -7.30 -32.17 -5.52
CA ALA A 94 -7.67 -31.15 -6.52
C ALA A 94 -9.19 -30.93 -6.65
N VAL A 95 -10.00 -32.00 -6.54
CA VAL A 95 -11.47 -31.91 -6.53
C VAL A 95 -11.98 -31.22 -5.26
N THR A 96 -11.45 -31.58 -4.08
CA THR A 96 -11.81 -30.96 -2.80
C THR A 96 -11.45 -29.48 -2.75
N LEU A 97 -10.32 -29.09 -3.34
CA LEU A 97 -9.87 -27.71 -3.38
C LEU A 97 -10.83 -26.83 -4.17
N THR A 98 -11.31 -27.29 -5.34
CA THR A 98 -12.30 -26.54 -6.13
C THR A 98 -13.68 -26.40 -5.46
N GLN A 99 -13.95 -27.21 -4.43
CA GLN A 99 -15.18 -27.16 -3.64
C GLN A 99 -15.05 -26.26 -2.40
N ASP A 100 -13.85 -25.83 -2.04
CA ASP A 100 -13.65 -24.88 -0.94
C ASP A 100 -14.25 -23.52 -1.35
N PRO A 101 -15.14 -22.92 -0.55
CA PRO A 101 -15.77 -21.63 -0.89
C PRO A 101 -14.75 -20.49 -1.05
N ARG A 102 -13.52 -20.64 -0.51
CA ARG A 102 -12.43 -19.66 -0.62
C ARG A 102 -11.63 -19.82 -1.91
N TYR A 103 -11.81 -20.91 -2.65
CA TYR A 103 -11.05 -21.19 -3.87
C TYR A 103 -11.33 -20.18 -4.98
N ASP A 104 -12.58 -19.75 -5.13
CA ASP A 104 -12.93 -18.69 -6.08
C ASP A 104 -12.12 -17.41 -5.81
N ARG A 105 -12.06 -17.00 -4.52
CA ARG A 105 -11.26 -15.85 -4.10
C ARG A 105 -9.77 -16.08 -4.36
N TYR A 106 -9.24 -17.26 -4.11
CA TYR A 106 -7.84 -17.59 -4.38
C TYR A 106 -7.48 -17.43 -5.87
N ILE A 107 -8.37 -17.84 -6.79
CA ILE A 107 -8.12 -17.79 -8.25
C ILE A 107 -8.40 -16.41 -8.84
N ASN A 108 -9.54 -15.81 -8.50
CA ASN A 108 -10.03 -14.58 -9.12
C ASN A 108 -9.57 -13.32 -8.39
N GLY A 109 -9.19 -13.45 -7.13
CA GLY A 109 -8.79 -12.33 -6.28
C GLY A 109 -9.96 -11.52 -5.76
N GLY A 110 -9.67 -10.64 -4.80
CA GLY A 110 -10.63 -9.67 -4.31
C GLY A 110 -10.20 -9.00 -3.02
N TRP A 111 -10.93 -7.93 -2.69
CA TRP A 111 -10.69 -7.10 -1.51
C TRP A 111 -11.55 -7.50 -0.32
N ASP A 112 -10.93 -7.51 0.85
CA ASP A 112 -11.59 -7.56 2.14
C ASP A 112 -11.44 -6.18 2.81
N PHE A 113 -12.57 -5.63 3.26
CA PHE A 113 -12.65 -4.30 3.83
C PHE A 113 -12.92 -4.38 5.34
N PHE A 114 -12.19 -3.59 6.13
CA PHE A 114 -12.26 -3.63 7.59
C PHE A 114 -11.57 -2.43 8.23
N GLN A 115 -11.65 -2.31 9.55
CA GLN A 115 -10.78 -1.45 10.33
C GLN A 115 -9.73 -2.30 11.05
N ASP A 116 -8.45 -1.99 10.83
CA ASP A 116 -7.27 -2.75 11.25
C ASP A 116 -6.83 -2.36 12.68
N ASN A 117 -7.79 -2.34 13.59
CA ASN A 117 -7.61 -2.11 15.01
C ASN A 117 -8.81 -2.70 15.77
N GLN A 118 -8.62 -3.11 17.03
CA GLN A 118 -9.72 -3.65 17.85
C GLN A 118 -10.71 -2.57 18.27
N ASN A 119 -10.23 -1.35 18.52
CA ASN A 119 -11.04 -0.22 19.00
C ASN A 119 -10.75 1.06 18.19
N PRO A 120 -11.00 1.05 16.87
CA PRO A 120 -10.70 2.20 16.03
C PRO A 120 -11.65 3.36 16.34
N LYS A 121 -11.13 4.58 16.35
CA LYS A 121 -12.00 5.75 16.27
C LYS A 121 -12.62 5.83 14.87
N LYS A 122 -13.69 6.62 14.74
CA LYS A 122 -14.31 6.87 13.43
C LYS A 122 -13.29 7.44 12.46
N GLY A 123 -13.17 6.83 11.29
CA GLY A 123 -12.24 7.27 10.24
C GLY A 123 -10.80 6.80 10.41
N GLU A 124 -10.47 6.10 11.50
CA GLU A 124 -9.13 5.58 11.74
C GLU A 124 -9.01 4.10 11.37
N TYR A 125 -7.80 3.68 11.03
CA TYR A 125 -7.39 2.30 10.73
C TYR A 125 -8.19 1.65 9.59
N CYS A 126 -8.79 2.46 8.70
CA CYS A 126 -9.48 1.95 7.51
C CYS A 126 -8.51 1.13 6.66
N ALA A 127 -8.89 -0.11 6.35
CA ALA A 127 -8.03 -1.05 5.65
C ALA A 127 -8.76 -1.82 4.55
N ALA A 128 -8.00 -2.12 3.50
CA ALA A 128 -8.40 -2.99 2.41
C ALA A 128 -7.28 -4.00 2.17
N PHE A 129 -7.61 -5.28 2.26
CA PHE A 129 -6.68 -6.38 2.00
C PHE A 129 -7.08 -7.10 0.72
N PHE A 130 -6.23 -7.00 -0.30
CA PHE A 130 -6.34 -7.80 -1.51
C PHE A 130 -5.58 -9.11 -1.33
N TRP A 131 -6.22 -10.21 -1.73
CA TRP A 131 -5.50 -11.46 -1.90
C TRP A 131 -5.94 -12.24 -3.13
N LYS A 132 -4.96 -12.77 -3.85
CA LYS A 132 -5.09 -13.64 -5.02
C LYS A 132 -3.79 -14.41 -5.18
N LYS A 133 -3.81 -15.73 -5.00
CA LYS A 133 -2.58 -16.53 -4.95
C LYS A 133 -1.51 -15.86 -4.05
N GLU A 134 -0.29 -15.68 -4.54
CA GLU A 134 0.83 -15.05 -3.83
C GLU A 134 0.72 -13.52 -3.70
N SER A 135 -0.25 -12.88 -4.38
CA SER A 135 -0.49 -11.44 -4.22
C SER A 135 -1.23 -11.20 -2.90
N LEU A 136 -0.50 -10.76 -1.88
CA LEU A 136 -1.02 -10.45 -0.54
C LEU A 136 -0.70 -8.98 -0.24
N ILE A 137 -1.69 -8.10 -0.40
CA ILE A 137 -1.48 -6.66 -0.39
C ILE A 137 -2.48 -6.00 0.55
N LYS A 138 -2.01 -5.22 1.53
CA LYS A 138 -2.87 -4.40 2.38
C LYS A 138 -2.60 -2.93 2.11
N VAL A 139 -3.68 -2.18 2.00
CA VAL A 139 -3.68 -0.73 2.06
C VAL A 139 -4.38 -0.33 3.35
N SER A 140 -3.77 0.53 4.17
CA SER A 140 -4.37 0.97 5.43
C SER A 140 -4.02 2.39 5.83
N GLY A 141 -4.87 3.03 6.62
CA GLY A 141 -4.65 4.36 7.20
C GLY A 141 -5.72 5.37 6.81
N PRO A 142 -5.70 6.58 7.39
CA PRO A 142 -4.86 7.04 8.50
C PRO A 142 -5.26 6.38 9.84
N GLY A 143 -4.48 6.55 10.90
CA GLY A 143 -4.80 5.99 12.22
C GLY A 143 -3.91 6.53 13.35
N GLY A 144 -4.50 6.78 14.52
CA GLY A 144 -3.81 7.43 15.64
C GLY A 144 -3.24 8.79 15.22
N GLU A 145 -1.97 9.04 15.54
CA GLU A 145 -1.28 10.27 15.15
C GLU A 145 -0.81 10.24 13.67
N TYR A 146 -0.78 9.08 13.03
CA TYR A 146 -0.33 8.94 11.65
C TYR A 146 -1.45 9.26 10.65
N GLN A 147 -1.32 10.39 9.98
CA GLN A 147 -2.26 10.86 8.95
C GLN A 147 -1.94 10.35 7.53
N GLY A 148 -0.87 9.56 7.40
CA GLY A 148 -0.46 8.93 6.15
C GLY A 148 -1.25 7.67 5.84
N ALA A 149 -0.76 6.92 4.86
CA ALA A 149 -1.25 5.59 4.56
C ALA A 149 -0.09 4.62 4.43
N ILE A 150 -0.39 3.35 4.57
CA ILE A 150 0.57 2.26 4.52
C ILE A 150 0.15 1.31 3.40
N LEU A 151 1.12 0.94 2.58
CA LEU A 151 0.99 -0.15 1.61
C LEU A 151 1.91 -1.30 2.04
N THR A 152 1.32 -2.42 2.45
CA THR A 152 2.03 -3.59 2.96
C THR A 152 1.91 -4.76 2.00
N PHE A 153 3.01 -5.48 1.81
CA PHE A 153 3.09 -6.73 1.07
C PHE A 153 3.59 -7.85 1.98
N TRP A 154 3.06 -9.06 1.82
CA TRP A 154 3.58 -10.27 2.46
C TRP A 154 4.07 -11.26 1.41
N GLY A 155 5.12 -12.01 1.71
CA GLY A 155 5.62 -13.03 0.81
C GLY A 155 6.74 -13.89 1.39
N GLU A 156 6.89 -15.09 0.83
CA GLU A 156 7.90 -16.07 1.26
C GLU A 156 9.34 -15.59 1.04
N ASN A 157 9.57 -14.84 -0.05
CA ASN A 157 10.90 -14.36 -0.44
C ASN A 157 11.30 -13.04 0.22
N ILE A 158 10.42 -12.44 1.02
CA ILE A 158 10.72 -11.24 1.80
C ILE A 158 11.70 -11.64 2.94
N PRO A 159 12.79 -10.89 3.17
CA PRO A 159 13.71 -11.20 4.27
C PRO A 159 12.97 -11.21 5.62
N GLN A 160 13.41 -12.09 6.51
CA GLN A 160 12.75 -12.32 7.80
C GLN A 160 13.64 -11.81 8.94
N PRO A 161 13.68 -10.49 9.19
CA PRO A 161 14.53 -9.95 10.23
C PRO A 161 13.95 -10.28 11.61
N LYS A 162 14.83 -10.40 12.63
CA LYS A 162 14.42 -10.66 14.02
C LYS A 162 13.72 -9.47 14.68
N LYS A 163 13.97 -8.27 14.16
CA LYS A 163 13.38 -6.99 14.56
C LYS A 163 13.07 -6.21 13.31
N THR A 164 12.12 -5.29 13.40
CA THR A 164 11.83 -4.35 12.31
C THR A 164 13.10 -3.61 11.90
N GLU A 165 13.35 -3.53 10.60
CA GLU A 165 14.46 -2.78 10.01
C GLU A 165 13.99 -1.98 8.79
N THR A 166 14.67 -0.87 8.54
CA THR A 166 14.46 -0.08 7.32
C THR A 166 15.46 -0.52 6.27
N ILE A 167 14.97 -1.05 5.15
CA ILE A 167 15.80 -1.51 4.02
C ILE A 167 15.52 -0.66 2.78
N GLN A 168 16.46 -0.68 1.84
CA GLN A 168 16.30 -0.07 0.53
C GLN A 168 15.86 -1.14 -0.48
N VAL A 169 14.85 -0.83 -1.28
CA VAL A 169 14.33 -1.70 -2.34
C VAL A 169 14.12 -0.92 -3.62
N THR A 170 14.05 -1.62 -4.74
CA THR A 170 13.56 -1.08 -6.01
C THR A 170 12.10 -1.47 -6.18
N LEU A 171 11.22 -0.48 -6.30
CA LEU A 171 9.80 -0.62 -6.60
C LEU A 171 9.58 -0.38 -8.09
N LYS A 172 8.88 -1.29 -8.75
CA LYS A 172 8.37 -1.12 -10.12
C LYS A 172 6.86 -1.28 -10.07
N GLN A 173 6.17 -0.39 -10.76
CA GLN A 173 4.71 -0.37 -10.88
C GLN A 173 4.31 -0.46 -12.36
N SER A 174 3.02 -0.67 -12.64
CA SER A 174 2.51 -0.71 -14.03
C SER A 174 2.79 0.59 -14.79
N THR A 175 2.87 1.70 -14.06
CA THR A 175 3.13 3.03 -14.61
C THR A 175 4.27 3.70 -13.88
N GLY A 176 5.07 4.48 -14.61
CA GLY A 176 6.21 5.20 -14.07
C GLY A 176 7.52 4.42 -14.17
N GLU A 177 8.60 5.11 -13.83
CA GLU A 177 9.95 4.54 -13.80
C GLU A 177 10.16 3.73 -12.52
N ALA A 178 11.13 2.81 -12.55
CA ALA A 178 11.55 2.11 -11.34
C ALA A 178 12.09 3.10 -10.29
N GLN A 179 11.66 2.94 -9.04
CA GLN A 179 12.02 3.84 -7.95
C GLN A 179 12.78 3.10 -6.86
N THR A 180 13.88 3.69 -6.41
CA THR A 180 14.59 3.19 -5.24
C THR A 180 14.05 3.88 -3.99
N VAL A 181 13.44 3.12 -3.10
CA VAL A 181 12.76 3.65 -1.91
C VAL A 181 13.16 2.89 -0.65
N ARG A 182 12.98 3.55 0.50
CA ARG A 182 13.14 2.93 1.82
C ARG A 182 11.82 2.38 2.30
N VAL A 183 11.86 1.19 2.87
CA VAL A 183 10.68 0.46 3.34
C VAL A 183 10.95 -0.20 4.68
N PHE A 184 9.88 -0.45 5.45
CA PHE A 184 9.97 -1.26 6.65
C PHE A 184 9.93 -2.73 6.28
N ASN A 185 10.88 -3.51 6.76
CA ASN A 185 10.86 -4.96 6.68
C ASN A 185 10.75 -5.54 8.09
N TYR A 186 9.76 -6.38 8.31
CA TYR A 186 9.49 -6.98 9.61
C TYR A 186 8.85 -8.35 9.48
N LYS A 187 8.84 -9.07 10.61
CA LYS A 187 8.16 -10.34 10.78
C LYS A 187 7.37 -10.31 12.08
N LEU A 188 6.04 -10.27 11.98
CA LEU A 188 5.19 -10.36 13.17
C LEU A 188 5.17 -11.79 13.73
N PRO A 189 5.06 -11.97 15.05
CA PRO A 189 4.78 -13.27 15.66
C PRO A 189 3.50 -13.88 15.07
N ASN A 190 3.44 -15.19 14.89
CA ASN A 190 2.26 -15.93 14.42
C ASN A 190 1.77 -15.61 12.98
N TYR A 191 2.49 -14.75 12.25
CA TYR A 191 2.28 -14.57 10.82
C TYR A 191 3.13 -15.60 10.06
N GLN A 192 2.66 -16.09 8.91
CA GLN A 192 3.39 -17.09 8.11
C GLN A 192 4.52 -16.47 7.28
N TYR A 193 4.31 -15.29 6.70
CA TYR A 193 5.29 -14.58 5.89
C TYR A 193 5.86 -13.35 6.59
N ALA A 194 7.05 -12.91 6.17
CA ALA A 194 7.52 -11.57 6.50
C ALA A 194 6.82 -10.54 5.62
N ALA A 195 6.92 -9.27 6.01
CA ALA A 195 6.27 -8.17 5.36
C ALA A 195 7.26 -7.08 4.97
N ILE A 196 6.90 -6.36 3.91
CA ILE A 196 7.49 -5.07 3.54
C ILE A 196 6.38 -4.04 3.48
N SER A 197 6.60 -2.88 4.09
CA SER A 197 5.65 -1.78 4.08
C SER A 197 6.24 -0.47 3.62
N PHE A 198 5.49 0.20 2.75
CA PHE A 198 5.78 1.53 2.23
C PHE A 198 4.96 2.55 3.02
N ALA A 199 5.64 3.57 3.54
CA ALA A 199 4.98 4.75 4.07
C ALA A 199 4.55 5.65 2.92
N ILE A 200 3.27 5.99 2.87
CA ILE A 200 2.70 6.92 1.90
C ILE A 200 2.42 8.23 2.64
N PRO A 201 2.91 9.39 2.16
CA PRO A 201 2.86 10.65 2.91
C PRO A 201 1.47 11.09 3.37
N SER A 202 0.41 10.70 2.65
CA SER A 202 -0.97 11.00 2.99
C SER A 202 -1.91 9.93 2.46
N ALA A 203 -3.06 9.75 3.12
CA ALA A 203 -4.15 8.93 2.60
C ALA A 203 -4.64 9.44 1.23
N GLN A 204 -4.65 10.76 1.02
CA GLN A 204 -5.01 11.36 -0.26
C GLN A 204 -4.04 10.94 -1.38
N ALA A 205 -2.73 10.95 -1.13
CA ALA A 205 -1.73 10.53 -2.09
C ALA A 205 -1.89 9.06 -2.49
N LEU A 206 -2.21 8.19 -1.53
CA LEU A 206 -2.60 6.80 -1.83
C LEU A 206 -3.82 6.78 -2.77
N PHE A 207 -4.89 7.49 -2.40
CA PHE A 207 -6.14 7.42 -3.15
C PHE A 207 -6.04 7.94 -4.58
N ASP A 208 -5.25 8.99 -4.79
CA ASP A 208 -5.05 9.59 -6.11
C ASP A 208 -4.23 8.69 -7.04
N ASN A 209 -3.44 7.78 -6.47
CA ASN A 209 -2.58 6.85 -7.21
C ASN A 209 -3.11 5.40 -7.21
N MET A 210 -4.25 5.10 -6.58
CA MET A 210 -4.87 3.77 -6.68
C MET A 210 -5.49 3.59 -8.06
N LEU A 211 -4.86 2.73 -8.87
CA LEU A 211 -5.34 2.31 -10.17
C LEU A 211 -6.34 1.16 -10.06
N GLU A 212 -7.21 1.03 -11.07
CA GLU A 212 -8.16 -0.08 -11.18
C GLU A 212 -7.48 -1.45 -11.18
N LYS A 213 -6.38 -1.54 -11.93
CA LYS A 213 -5.47 -2.68 -11.92
C LYS A 213 -4.06 -2.16 -11.70
N GLU A 214 -3.30 -2.87 -10.90
CA GLU A 214 -1.90 -2.52 -10.62
C GLU A 214 -1.08 -3.80 -10.50
N HIS A 215 0.19 -3.68 -10.84
CA HIS A 215 1.19 -4.73 -10.78
C HIS A 215 2.45 -4.16 -10.16
N PHE A 216 2.92 -4.83 -9.12
CA PHE A 216 4.08 -4.45 -8.33
C PHE A 216 5.16 -5.49 -8.49
N ILE A 217 6.38 -5.02 -8.71
CA ILE A 217 7.60 -5.82 -8.55
C ILE A 217 8.47 -5.11 -7.52
N ILE A 218 8.85 -5.82 -6.47
CA ILE A 218 9.77 -5.31 -5.44
C ILE A 218 11.04 -6.14 -5.50
N GLU A 219 12.16 -5.45 -5.67
CA GLU A 219 13.49 -6.06 -5.75
C GLU A 219 14.38 -5.57 -4.61
N LYS A 220 15.15 -6.50 -4.04
CA LYS A 220 16.25 -6.19 -3.12
C LYS A 220 17.52 -6.79 -3.72
N ASP A 221 18.55 -5.97 -3.85
CA ASP A 221 19.86 -6.37 -4.43
C ASP A 221 19.71 -7.02 -5.83
N GLY A 222 18.79 -6.49 -6.65
CA GLY A 222 18.48 -7.01 -7.99
C GLY A 222 17.68 -8.32 -8.01
N LYS A 223 17.34 -8.88 -6.85
CA LYS A 223 16.49 -10.07 -6.73
C LYS A 223 15.05 -9.67 -6.44
N LYS A 224 14.12 -10.19 -7.23
CA LYS A 224 12.67 -10.07 -6.99
C LYS A 224 12.29 -10.79 -5.70
N ILE A 225 11.75 -10.05 -4.74
CA ILE A 225 11.29 -10.56 -3.44
C ILE A 225 9.77 -10.50 -3.29
N VAL A 226 9.10 -9.66 -4.08
CA VAL A 226 7.64 -9.62 -4.22
C VAL A 226 7.29 -9.41 -5.69
N GLU A 227 6.29 -10.15 -6.14
CA GLU A 227 5.50 -9.83 -7.33
C GLU A 227 4.04 -9.96 -6.94
N ALA A 228 3.29 -8.88 -7.09
CA ALA A 228 1.90 -8.85 -6.65
C ALA A 228 1.08 -8.00 -7.61
N GLU A 229 -0.16 -8.39 -7.83
CA GLU A 229 -1.12 -7.63 -8.62
C GLU A 229 -2.41 -7.44 -7.84
N TRP A 230 -3.15 -6.39 -8.16
CA TRP A 230 -4.54 -6.26 -7.77
C TRP A 230 -5.43 -5.88 -8.95
N GLN A 231 -6.73 -6.07 -8.75
CA GLN A 231 -7.81 -5.60 -9.61
C GLN A 231 -8.90 -4.98 -8.73
N ASP A 232 -9.93 -4.35 -9.29
CA ASP A 232 -11.00 -3.67 -8.53
C ASP A 232 -10.46 -2.57 -7.59
N GLY A 233 -9.30 -1.98 -7.93
CA GLY A 233 -8.61 -1.01 -7.08
C GLY A 233 -9.39 0.29 -6.90
N LEU A 234 -10.20 0.72 -7.88
CA LEU A 234 -11.05 1.91 -7.72
C LEU A 234 -12.18 1.67 -6.73
N LYS A 235 -12.75 0.45 -6.72
CA LYS A 235 -13.74 0.05 -5.71
C LYS A 235 -13.11 0.08 -4.32
N ALA A 236 -11.88 -0.42 -4.18
CA ALA A 236 -11.18 -0.39 -2.90
C ALA A 236 -10.88 1.04 -2.43
N ARG A 237 -10.41 1.90 -3.32
CA ARG A 237 -10.22 3.33 -3.06
C ARG A 237 -11.51 3.99 -2.56
N ASP A 238 -12.64 3.73 -3.20
CA ASP A 238 -13.90 4.38 -2.86
C ASP A 238 -14.42 3.89 -1.48
N GLN A 239 -14.26 2.61 -1.15
CA GLN A 239 -14.56 2.07 0.18
C GLN A 239 -13.67 2.69 1.26
N LEU A 240 -12.36 2.78 1.01
CA LEU A 240 -11.42 3.42 1.94
C LEU A 240 -11.76 4.90 2.14
N LYS A 241 -12.01 5.66 1.06
CA LYS A 241 -12.46 7.06 1.12
C LYS A 241 -13.72 7.21 1.97
N ASN A 242 -14.69 6.31 1.80
CA ASN A 242 -15.90 6.33 2.61
C ASN A 242 -15.58 6.10 4.09
N CYS A 243 -14.74 5.10 4.40
CA CYS A 243 -14.35 4.78 5.76
C CYS A 243 -13.66 5.95 6.47
N VAL A 244 -12.69 6.59 5.83
CA VAL A 244 -11.90 7.68 6.45
C VAL A 244 -12.75 8.92 6.78
N THR A 245 -13.93 9.06 6.18
CA THR A 245 -14.92 10.09 6.56
C THR A 245 -15.75 9.74 7.80
N GLY A 246 -15.51 8.57 8.39
CA GLY A 246 -16.18 8.09 9.61
C GLY A 246 -17.33 7.11 9.38
N ASN A 247 -17.54 6.66 8.14
CA ASN A 247 -18.56 5.66 7.82
C ASN A 247 -18.04 4.24 8.09
N LYS A 248 -18.96 3.32 8.38
CA LYS A 248 -18.62 1.92 8.60
C LYS A 248 -18.17 1.28 7.27
N ILE A 249 -17.18 0.40 7.39
CA ILE A 249 -16.58 -0.39 6.32
C ILE A 249 -16.68 -1.89 6.63
#